data_AF-A0A950KEA3-F1
#
_entry.id   AF-A0A950KEA3-F1
#
_cell.length_a   1.000
_cell.length_b   1.000
_cell.length_c   1.000
_cell.angle_alpha   90.00
_cell.angle_beta   90.00
_cell.angle_gamma   90.00
#
_symmetry.space_group_name_H-M   'P 1'
#
loop_
_entity.id
_entity.type
_entity.pdbx_description
1 polymer ?
#
loop_
_entity_poly.entity_id
_entity_poly.type
_entity_poly.pdbx_seq_one_letter_code
_entity_poly.pdbx_strand_id
1 'polypeptide(L)'
;MDNATIKSACATLDGHAVSLERIPVNGCRKAYWTHRGPRFILAFALSVAGSQLAALGQGEGGTIATATASPSAVAEPILRVWGQVPAPAAWTTSDWARLPRVEVRVNDRQGREVTYAGVSLCDVLRAAGMKFDATAMPSRATVAGYVVVDAADGYQAVFALAELDPALTDRVILLADRKDGQPLTAGEGPLRVVVPGEKRPARWVRQVKAIWIGRP
;
A
#
# COMPACT_ATOMS: atom_id res chain seq x y z
N MET A 1 14.22 48.76 25.69
CA MET A 1 15.34 48.14 26.42
C MET A 1 15.06 46.64 26.43
N ASP A 2 15.71 45.75 25.67
CA ASP A 2 16.97 45.83 24.93
C ASP A 2 16.91 44.92 23.69
N ASN A 3 17.41 45.44 22.58
CA ASN A 3 17.50 44.81 21.27
C ASN A 3 18.81 44.01 21.20
N ALA A 4 18.73 42.68 21.22
CA ALA A 4 19.89 41.82 21.10
C ALA A 4 20.32 41.70 19.63
N THR A 5 21.22 42.61 19.24
CA THR A 5 22.04 42.56 18.03
C THR A 5 22.87 41.27 18.00
N ILE A 6 22.51 40.30 17.15
CA ILE A 6 23.38 39.15 16.86
C ILE A 6 24.29 39.52 15.68
N LYS A 7 25.58 39.68 15.98
CA LYS A 7 26.66 39.91 15.00
C LYS A 7 26.70 38.76 13.99
N SER A 8 26.60 39.12 12.71
CA SER A 8 26.86 38.23 11.58
C SER A 8 28.35 37.86 11.56
N ALA A 9 28.67 36.57 11.63
CA ALA A 9 30.01 36.07 11.39
C ALA A 9 30.12 35.74 9.90
N CYS A 10 30.96 36.48 9.18
CA CYS A 10 31.25 36.27 7.77
C CYS A 10 32.41 35.26 7.67
N ALA A 11 32.15 34.05 7.16
CA ALA A 11 33.19 33.11 6.80
C ALA A 11 33.35 33.12 5.27
N THR A 12 34.51 33.56 4.79
CA THR A 12 34.86 33.58 3.38
C THR A 12 35.63 32.32 3.04
N LEU A 13 35.07 31.46 2.18
CA LEU A 13 35.78 30.41 1.45
C LEU A 13 35.48 30.61 -0.04
N ASP A 14 36.55 30.86 -0.81
CA ASP A 14 36.62 30.77 -2.27
C ASP A 14 35.64 31.63 -3.11
N GLY A 15 35.74 32.96 -2.96
CA GLY A 15 35.49 33.92 -4.07
C GLY A 15 34.08 33.99 -4.68
N HIS A 16 33.12 33.19 -4.22
CA HIS A 16 31.73 33.25 -4.63
C HIS A 16 30.86 33.67 -3.45
N ALA A 17 30.26 34.85 -3.53
CA ALA A 17 29.27 35.33 -2.56
C ALA A 17 28.00 34.48 -2.69
N VAL A 18 27.83 33.50 -1.79
CA VAL A 18 26.56 32.80 -1.63
C VAL A 18 25.76 33.52 -0.55
N SER A 19 24.78 34.32 -0.99
CA SER A 19 23.85 35.03 -0.11
C SER A 19 22.92 34.01 0.55
N LEU A 20 23.15 33.70 1.83
CA LEU A 20 22.25 32.90 2.66
C LEU A 20 21.10 33.78 3.14
N GLU A 21 20.10 33.98 2.29
CA GLU A 21 18.82 34.54 2.73
C GLU A 21 18.05 33.47 3.52
N ARG A 22 17.80 33.78 4.80
CA ARG A 22 16.98 32.96 5.70
C ARG A 22 15.56 32.87 5.14
N ILE A 23 15.11 31.66 4.78
CA ILE A 23 13.71 31.40 4.45
C ILE A 23 12.91 31.36 5.77
N PRO A 24 11.96 32.28 6.02
CA PRO A 24 11.10 32.19 7.18
C PRO A 24 10.09 31.05 6.99
N VAL A 25 10.16 30.03 7.86
CA VAL A 25 9.12 29.00 7.99
C VAL A 25 7.94 29.56 8.79
N ASN A 26 7.10 30.36 8.15
CA ASN A 26 5.79 30.72 8.70
C ASN A 26 4.72 30.69 7.61
N GLY A 27 3.76 29.78 7.77
CA GLY A 27 2.50 29.80 7.03
C GLY A 27 2.27 28.62 6.09
N CYS A 28 2.22 27.38 6.62
CA CYS A 28 1.65 26.27 5.87
C CYS A 28 0.12 26.43 5.84
N ARG A 29 -0.36 27.15 4.82
CA ARG A 29 -1.78 27.26 4.48
C ARG A 29 -2.30 25.87 4.16
N LYS A 30 -3.38 25.46 4.85
CA LYS A 30 -4.14 24.24 4.56
C LYS A 30 -4.55 24.21 3.09
N ALA A 31 -3.84 23.45 2.27
CA ALA A 31 -4.24 23.13 0.91
C ALA A 31 -5.29 22.01 0.98
N TYR A 32 -6.57 22.40 0.94
CA TYR A 32 -7.66 21.46 0.73
C TYR A 32 -7.61 20.98 -0.72
N TRP A 33 -7.34 19.69 -0.89
CA TRP A 33 -7.44 19.01 -2.18
C TRP A 33 -8.92 18.86 -2.54
N THR A 34 -9.38 19.70 -3.47
CA THR A 34 -10.71 19.53 -4.07
C THR A 34 -10.60 18.48 -5.18
N HIS A 35 -11.03 17.25 -4.86
CA HIS A 35 -11.21 16.19 -5.85
C HIS A 35 -12.31 16.62 -6.84
N ARG A 36 -11.91 17.07 -8.03
CA ARG A 36 -12.81 17.27 -9.17
C ARG A 36 -12.77 16.00 -10.04
N GLY A 37 -13.48 14.97 -9.61
CA GLY A 37 -13.74 13.78 -10.45
C GLY A 37 -14.80 14.08 -11.51
N PRO A 38 -14.71 13.49 -12.72
CA PRO A 38 -15.74 13.65 -13.75
C PRO A 38 -17.01 12.89 -13.37
N ARG A 39 -18.13 13.58 -13.54
CA ARG A 39 -19.49 13.13 -13.25
C ARG A 39 -19.89 12.06 -14.26
N PHE A 40 -20.13 10.83 -13.80
CA PHE A 40 -20.86 9.83 -14.58
C PHE A 40 -22.34 10.25 -14.62
N ILE A 41 -22.79 10.70 -15.80
CA ILE A 41 -24.18 11.03 -16.09
C ILE A 41 -24.90 9.70 -16.31
N LEU A 42 -25.72 9.29 -15.33
CA LEU A 42 -26.66 8.19 -15.47
C LEU A 42 -27.85 8.70 -16.30
N ALA A 43 -27.86 8.39 -17.61
CA ALA A 43 -29.00 8.67 -18.47
C ALA A 43 -30.10 7.64 -18.17
N PHE A 44 -31.06 8.04 -17.34
CA PHE A 44 -32.29 7.29 -17.08
C PHE A 44 -33.28 7.61 -18.22
N ALA A 45 -33.25 6.80 -19.29
CA ALA A 45 -34.22 6.91 -20.37
C ALA A 45 -35.53 6.22 -19.95
N LEU A 46 -36.47 7.02 -19.45
CA LEU A 46 -37.87 6.68 -19.26
C LEU A 46 -38.52 6.59 -20.65
N SER A 47 -38.85 5.38 -21.13
CA SER A 47 -39.59 5.20 -22.38
C SER A 47 -40.90 4.45 -22.16
N VAL A 48 -41.95 5.28 -22.11
CA VAL A 48 -43.30 5.13 -22.65
C VAL A 48 -43.86 3.72 -22.85
N ALA A 49 -44.93 3.45 -22.10
CA ALA A 49 -45.92 2.42 -22.35
C ALA A 49 -46.51 2.55 -23.77
N GLY A 50 -46.40 1.49 -24.57
CA GLY A 50 -47.01 1.35 -25.88
C GLY A 50 -47.85 0.07 -25.94
N SER A 51 -49.09 0.25 -26.35
CA SER A 51 -50.24 -0.66 -26.30
C SER A 51 -50.12 -1.98 -27.08
N GLN A 52 -50.88 -2.96 -26.60
CA GLN A 52 -51.12 -4.28 -27.20
C GLN A 52 -51.65 -4.22 -28.64
N LEU A 53 -51.21 -5.16 -29.48
CA LEU A 53 -52.05 -5.78 -30.50
C LEU A 53 -51.64 -7.26 -30.70
N ALA A 54 -52.64 -8.11 -30.84
CA ALA A 54 -52.56 -9.57 -30.82
C ALA A 54 -51.91 -10.18 -32.07
N ALA A 55 -51.29 -11.36 -31.90
CA ALA A 55 -51.17 -12.36 -32.95
C ALA A 55 -51.14 -13.77 -32.32
N LEU A 56 -52.16 -14.58 -32.66
CA LEU A 56 -52.18 -16.01 -32.41
C LEU A 56 -51.26 -16.68 -33.44
N GLY A 57 -50.26 -17.41 -32.96
CA GLY A 57 -49.39 -18.25 -33.77
C GLY A 57 -48.86 -19.41 -32.94
N GLN A 58 -49.45 -20.59 -33.12
CA GLN A 58 -48.93 -21.85 -32.62
C GLN A 58 -47.65 -22.21 -33.39
N GLY A 59 -46.56 -22.46 -32.68
CA GLY A 59 -45.30 -22.93 -33.23
C GLY A 59 -44.46 -23.58 -32.14
N GLU A 60 -44.07 -24.82 -32.39
CA GLU A 60 -43.50 -25.77 -31.46
C GLU A 60 -42.03 -25.48 -31.10
N GLY A 61 -41.63 -25.86 -29.87
CA GLY A 61 -40.27 -26.28 -29.55
C GLY A 61 -39.21 -25.19 -29.34
N GLY A 62 -38.84 -24.95 -28.09
CA GLY A 62 -37.61 -24.22 -27.79
C GLY A 62 -37.56 -23.61 -26.40
N THR A 63 -37.39 -24.44 -25.37
CA THR A 63 -37.06 -23.96 -24.03
C THR A 63 -35.62 -23.42 -24.05
N ILE A 64 -35.43 -22.16 -24.44
CA ILE A 64 -34.15 -21.48 -24.24
C ILE A 64 -34.14 -20.99 -22.79
N ALA A 65 -33.68 -21.86 -21.89
CA ALA A 65 -33.31 -21.45 -20.55
C ALA A 65 -32.25 -20.36 -20.68
N THR A 66 -32.67 -19.12 -20.46
CA THR A 66 -31.75 -17.98 -20.38
C THR A 66 -30.98 -18.17 -19.09
N ALA A 67 -29.77 -18.73 -19.18
CA ALA A 67 -28.84 -18.79 -18.08
C ALA A 67 -28.48 -17.33 -17.72
N THR A 68 -29.14 -16.79 -16.69
CA THR A 68 -28.67 -15.60 -16.01
C THR A 68 -27.30 -15.94 -15.42
N ALA A 69 -26.23 -15.61 -16.13
CA ALA A 69 -24.90 -15.64 -15.58
C ALA A 69 -24.88 -14.65 -14.40
N SER A 70 -24.81 -15.19 -13.19
CA SER A 70 -24.54 -14.41 -11.99
C SER A 70 -23.31 -13.53 -12.27
N PRO A 71 -23.35 -12.22 -11.97
CA PRO A 71 -22.17 -11.38 -12.09
C PRO A 71 -21.10 -12.00 -11.21
N SER A 72 -20.02 -12.46 -11.87
CA SER A 72 -18.85 -13.02 -11.21
C SER A 72 -18.44 -12.05 -10.11
N ALA A 73 -18.58 -12.47 -8.86
CA ALA A 73 -18.20 -11.67 -7.71
C ALA A 73 -16.73 -11.29 -7.88
N VAL A 74 -16.47 -10.03 -8.25
CA VAL A 74 -15.12 -9.49 -8.32
C VAL A 74 -14.62 -9.47 -6.89
N ALA A 75 -13.75 -10.43 -6.55
CA ALA A 75 -13.22 -10.57 -5.21
C ALA A 75 -12.55 -9.25 -4.79
N GLU A 76 -12.88 -8.75 -3.60
CA GLU A 76 -12.32 -7.50 -3.10
C GLU A 76 -10.81 -7.66 -2.86
N PRO A 77 -9.98 -6.69 -3.27
CA PRO A 77 -8.55 -6.77 -3.04
C PRO A 77 -8.23 -6.62 -1.55
N ILE A 78 -7.44 -7.55 -1.01
CA ILE A 78 -6.97 -7.50 0.37
C ILE A 78 -5.76 -6.56 0.54
N LEU A 79 -5.03 -6.31 -0.56
CA LEU A 79 -3.87 -5.44 -0.57
C LEU A 79 -3.79 -4.66 -1.88
N ARG A 80 -3.59 -3.35 -1.77
CA ARG A 80 -3.27 -2.47 -2.90
C ARG A 80 -1.82 -2.01 -2.81
N VAL A 81 -1.10 -2.04 -3.92
CA VAL A 81 0.29 -1.57 -4.04
C VAL A 81 0.39 -0.57 -5.18
N TRP A 82 0.88 0.63 -4.90
CA TRP A 82 1.02 1.69 -5.91
C TRP A 82 2.13 2.69 -5.57
N GLY A 83 2.30 3.70 -6.42
CA GLY A 83 3.32 4.74 -6.29
C GLY A 83 4.44 4.54 -7.30
N GLN A 84 5.69 4.70 -6.86
CA GLN A 84 6.89 4.53 -7.67
C GLN A 84 7.24 3.04 -7.91
N VAL A 85 6.30 2.28 -8.47
CA VAL A 85 6.46 0.87 -8.86
C VAL A 85 6.14 0.67 -10.35
N PRO A 86 6.84 -0.24 -11.06
CA PRO A 86 6.57 -0.49 -12.48
C PRO A 86 5.18 -1.07 -12.76
N ALA A 87 4.69 -1.96 -11.89
CA ALA A 87 3.40 -2.61 -12.02
C ALA A 87 2.58 -2.44 -10.73
N PRO A 88 1.78 -1.36 -10.61
CA PRO A 88 0.80 -1.24 -9.55
C PRO A 88 -0.16 -2.43 -9.56
N ALA A 89 -0.51 -2.93 -8.37
CA ALA A 89 -1.29 -4.15 -8.24
C ALA A 89 -2.36 -4.02 -7.14
N ALA A 90 -3.47 -4.72 -7.33
CA ALA A 90 -4.47 -4.95 -6.31
C ALA A 90 -4.70 -6.45 -6.22
N TRP A 91 -4.16 -7.08 -5.17
CA TRP A 91 -4.23 -8.54 -5.01
C TRP A 91 -5.43 -8.94 -4.18
N THR A 92 -6.13 -9.95 -4.67
CA THR A 92 -7.17 -10.67 -3.94
C THR A 92 -6.54 -11.73 -3.03
N THR A 93 -7.34 -12.34 -2.16
CA THR A 93 -6.87 -13.44 -1.29
C THR A 93 -6.28 -14.61 -2.09
N SER A 94 -6.85 -14.92 -3.25
CA SER A 94 -6.36 -16.01 -4.10
C SER A 94 -5.05 -15.65 -4.81
N ASP A 95 -4.84 -14.38 -5.16
CA ASP A 95 -3.57 -13.90 -5.71
C ASP A 95 -2.47 -13.93 -4.66
N TRP A 96 -2.79 -13.46 -3.45
CA TRP A 96 -1.89 -13.45 -2.31
C TRP A 96 -1.39 -14.85 -1.95
N ALA A 97 -2.26 -15.86 -2.01
CA ALA A 97 -1.90 -17.25 -1.73
C ALA A 97 -0.88 -17.84 -2.71
N ARG A 98 -0.69 -17.24 -3.89
CA ARG A 98 0.28 -17.69 -4.91
C ARG A 98 1.67 -17.05 -4.74
N LEU A 99 1.80 -16.05 -3.87
CA LEU A 99 3.07 -15.38 -3.63
C LEU A 99 4.00 -16.22 -2.73
N PRO A 100 5.34 -16.00 -2.81
CA PRO A 100 6.30 -16.71 -1.96
C PRO A 100 5.98 -16.59 -0.47
N ARG A 101 5.98 -17.72 0.23
CA ARG A 101 5.61 -17.81 1.64
C ARG A 101 6.86 -17.89 2.51
N VAL A 102 6.89 -17.09 3.57
CA VAL A 102 7.97 -17.04 4.55
C VAL A 102 7.37 -17.04 5.96
N GLU A 103 8.10 -17.64 6.90
CA GLU A 103 7.75 -17.66 8.32
C GLU A 103 8.79 -16.91 9.15
N VAL A 104 8.32 -16.21 10.17
CA VAL A 104 9.18 -15.55 11.16
C VAL A 104 8.71 -15.88 12.57
N ARG A 105 9.66 -16.19 13.45
CA ARG A 105 9.41 -16.44 14.87
C ARG A 105 9.72 -15.19 15.67
N VAL A 106 8.80 -14.81 16.54
CA VAL A 106 8.92 -13.60 17.37
C VAL A 106 8.34 -13.87 18.75
N ASN A 107 8.88 -13.20 19.77
CA ASN A 107 8.30 -13.23 21.10
C ASN A 107 7.15 -12.22 21.19
N ASP A 108 6.02 -12.64 21.73
CA ASP A 108 4.91 -11.75 22.03
C ASP A 108 5.21 -10.87 23.26
N ARG A 109 4.25 -10.01 23.63
CA ARG A 109 4.40 -9.12 24.80
C ARG A 109 4.51 -9.87 26.13
N GLN A 110 4.09 -11.14 26.17
CA GLN A 110 4.14 -12.01 27.33
C GLN A 110 5.38 -12.92 27.33
N GLY A 111 6.28 -12.76 26.34
CA GLY A 111 7.49 -13.56 26.19
C GLY A 111 7.25 -14.95 25.60
N ARG A 112 6.05 -15.22 25.05
CA ARG A 112 5.76 -16.48 24.36
C ARG A 112 6.25 -16.39 22.92
N GLU A 113 6.95 -17.40 22.45
CA GLU A 113 7.30 -17.52 21.03
C GLU A 113 6.02 -17.77 20.21
N VAL A 114 5.86 -16.99 19.15
CA VAL A 114 4.75 -17.04 18.21
C VAL A 114 5.34 -17.08 16.79
N THR A 115 4.77 -17.91 15.93
CA THR A 115 5.18 -18.00 14.52
C THR A 115 4.18 -17.25 13.65
N TYR A 116 4.66 -16.27 12.89
CA TYR A 116 3.87 -15.61 11.86
C TYR A 116 4.28 -16.13 10.49
N ALA A 117 3.28 -16.38 9.63
CA ALA A 117 3.49 -16.80 8.25
C ALA A 117 2.83 -15.79 7.30
N GLY A 118 3.48 -15.55 6.17
CA GLY A 118 3.07 -14.50 5.25
C GLY A 118 3.94 -14.40 4.01
N VAL A 119 3.93 -13.23 3.39
CA VAL A 119 4.81 -12.87 2.26
C VAL A 119 5.77 -11.78 2.74
N SER A 120 7.04 -11.86 2.36
CA SER A 120 7.99 -10.79 2.71
C SER A 120 7.62 -9.50 1.98
N LEU A 121 7.83 -8.35 2.61
CA LEU A 121 7.59 -7.05 1.98
C LEU A 121 8.49 -6.86 0.75
N CYS A 122 9.69 -7.45 0.76
CA CYS A 122 10.58 -7.51 -0.40
C CYS A 122 9.93 -8.28 -1.57
N ASP A 123 9.38 -9.47 -1.33
CA ASP A 123 8.71 -10.28 -2.36
C ASP A 123 7.43 -9.63 -2.88
N VAL A 124 6.70 -8.93 -2.02
CA VAL A 124 5.57 -8.09 -2.43
C VAL A 124 6.02 -7.04 -3.45
N LEU A 125 7.11 -6.33 -3.18
CA LEU A 125 7.62 -5.32 -4.10
C LEU A 125 8.20 -5.95 -5.38
N ARG A 126 8.83 -7.12 -5.30
CA ARG A 126 9.27 -7.89 -6.48
C ARG A 126 8.09 -8.28 -7.38
N ALA A 127 6.99 -8.73 -6.79
CA ALA A 127 5.76 -9.04 -7.51
C ALA A 127 5.14 -7.80 -8.17
N ALA A 128 5.36 -6.60 -7.61
CA ALA A 128 5.01 -5.31 -8.23
C ALA A 128 6.05 -4.80 -9.27
N GLY A 129 7.05 -5.63 -9.60
CA GLY A 129 8.06 -5.36 -10.63
C GLY A 129 9.34 -4.66 -10.14
N MET A 130 9.49 -4.43 -8.83
CA MET A 130 10.74 -3.88 -8.28
C MET A 130 11.86 -4.91 -8.36
N LYS A 131 13.07 -4.45 -8.68
CA LYS A 131 14.26 -5.30 -8.75
C LYS A 131 15.09 -5.12 -7.49
N PHE A 132 15.28 -6.20 -6.76
CA PHE A 132 16.24 -6.31 -5.66
C PHE A 132 17.23 -7.40 -6.03
N ASP A 133 18.50 -7.03 -6.21
CA ASP A 133 19.58 -7.94 -6.54
C ASP A 133 20.47 -8.07 -5.31
N ALA A 134 20.53 -9.27 -4.73
CA ALA A 134 21.32 -9.52 -3.53
C ALA A 134 22.84 -9.44 -3.78
N THR A 135 23.28 -9.49 -5.04
CA THR A 135 24.71 -9.54 -5.42
C THR A 135 25.24 -8.22 -5.94
N ALA A 136 24.36 -7.29 -6.33
CA ALA A 136 24.74 -6.00 -6.88
C ALA A 136 24.53 -4.87 -5.87
N MET A 137 25.31 -3.79 -6.02
CA MET A 137 25.12 -2.59 -5.23
C MET A 137 23.73 -1.99 -5.54
N PRO A 138 22.90 -1.69 -4.52
CA PRO A 138 21.58 -1.12 -4.74
C PRO A 138 21.64 0.23 -5.46
N SER A 139 20.66 0.48 -6.33
CA SER A 139 20.57 1.75 -7.02
C SER A 139 20.34 2.90 -6.04
N ARG A 140 20.79 4.12 -6.38
CA ARG A 140 20.50 5.33 -5.59
C ARG A 140 19.00 5.51 -5.32
N ALA A 141 18.16 5.10 -6.28
CA ALA A 141 16.71 5.15 -6.15
C ALA A 141 16.16 4.16 -5.11
N THR A 142 16.78 2.98 -4.97
CA THR A 142 16.46 2.01 -3.92
C THR A 142 16.93 2.52 -2.56
N VAL A 143 18.13 3.08 -2.47
CA VAL A 143 18.70 3.55 -1.19
C VAL A 143 17.90 4.73 -0.61
N ALA A 144 17.46 5.68 -1.44
CA ALA A 144 16.72 6.86 -0.99
C ALA A 144 15.20 6.65 -0.89
N GLY A 145 14.66 5.59 -1.48
CA GLY A 145 13.23 5.35 -1.52
C GLY A 145 12.67 4.76 -0.23
N TYR A 146 11.36 4.85 -0.07
CA TYR A 146 10.67 4.39 1.12
C TYR A 146 9.29 3.82 0.78
N VAL A 147 8.76 3.05 1.73
CA VAL A 147 7.49 2.35 1.66
C VAL A 147 6.64 2.83 2.82
N VAL A 148 5.44 3.27 2.52
CA VAL A 148 4.41 3.61 3.51
C VAL A 148 3.40 2.47 3.53
N VAL A 149 3.19 1.88 4.70
CA VAL A 149 2.19 0.85 4.93
C VAL A 149 0.99 1.46 5.63
N ASP A 150 -0.18 1.31 5.04
CA ASP A 150 -1.44 1.88 5.49
C ASP A 150 -2.38 0.81 6.08
N ALA A 151 -2.88 1.07 7.27
CA ALA A 151 -3.92 0.29 7.92
C ALA A 151 -5.34 0.76 7.60
N ALA A 152 -6.32 -0.10 7.87
CA ALA A 152 -7.74 0.24 7.79
C ALA A 152 -8.14 1.37 8.74
N ASP A 153 -7.53 1.44 9.93
CA ASP A 153 -7.77 2.46 10.96
C ASP A 153 -7.06 3.80 10.71
N GLY A 154 -6.27 3.90 9.63
CA GLY A 154 -5.49 5.09 9.29
C GLY A 154 -4.12 5.15 9.94
N TYR A 155 -3.71 4.13 10.70
CA TYR A 155 -2.35 4.01 11.19
C TYR A 155 -1.38 3.78 10.03
N GLN A 156 -0.22 4.44 10.10
CA GLN A 156 0.82 4.34 9.07
C GLN A 156 2.17 4.02 9.69
N ALA A 157 2.95 3.18 9.00
CA ALA A 157 4.36 2.97 9.30
C ALA A 157 5.19 3.11 8.02
N VAL A 158 6.42 3.60 8.18
CA VAL A 158 7.36 3.80 7.08
C VAL A 158 8.55 2.87 7.23
N PHE A 159 8.97 2.29 6.11
CA PHE A 159 10.17 1.47 5.98
C PHE A 159 11.03 2.04 4.84
N ALA A 160 12.33 2.14 5.04
CA ALA A 160 13.23 2.46 3.93
C ALA A 160 13.29 1.26 2.97
N LEU A 161 13.37 1.51 1.66
CA LEU A 161 13.59 0.43 0.69
C LEU A 161 14.91 -0.30 0.95
N ALA A 162 15.91 0.41 1.49
CA ALA A 162 17.17 -0.18 1.95
C ALA A 162 17.01 -1.19 3.10
N GLU A 163 15.97 -1.08 3.94
CA GLU A 163 15.67 -2.08 4.99
C GLU A 163 15.08 -3.37 4.41
N LEU A 164 14.70 -3.38 3.13
CA LEU A 164 14.10 -4.53 2.43
C LEU A 164 15.06 -5.19 1.44
N ASP A 165 16.20 -4.56 1.18
CA ASP A 165 17.15 -5.03 0.18
C ASP A 165 18.08 -6.11 0.78
N PRO A 166 18.04 -7.35 0.28
CA PRO A 166 18.91 -8.42 0.77
C PRO A 166 20.41 -8.14 0.57
N ALA A 167 20.79 -7.22 -0.33
CA ALA A 167 22.18 -6.80 -0.47
C ALA A 167 22.68 -5.95 0.72
N LEU A 168 21.77 -5.37 1.52
CA LEU A 168 22.10 -4.48 2.64
C LEU A 168 21.76 -5.07 4.00
N THR A 169 20.75 -5.93 4.09
CA THR A 169 20.30 -6.49 5.36
C THR A 169 19.63 -7.84 5.19
N ASP A 170 19.84 -8.73 6.17
CA ASP A 170 19.15 -10.02 6.28
C ASP A 170 17.76 -9.90 6.95
N ARG A 171 17.32 -8.67 7.26
CA ARG A 171 16.07 -8.45 7.98
C ARG A 171 14.86 -8.75 7.09
N VAL A 172 14.00 -9.65 7.56
CA VAL A 172 12.74 -9.95 6.89
C VAL A 172 11.60 -9.14 7.51
N ILE A 173 11.08 -8.17 6.77
CA ILE A 173 9.81 -7.49 7.12
C ILE A 173 8.67 -8.30 6.52
N LEU A 174 7.84 -8.90 7.37
CA LEU A 174 6.80 -9.83 6.94
C LEU A 174 5.43 -9.13 6.88
N LEU A 175 4.68 -9.36 5.81
CA LEU A 175 3.23 -9.19 5.79
C LEU A 175 2.56 -10.53 6.08
N ALA A 176 2.18 -10.71 7.34
CA ALA A 176 1.55 -11.92 7.85
C ALA A 176 0.05 -11.93 7.57
N ASP A 177 -0.48 -13.09 7.18
CA ASP A 177 -1.90 -13.42 7.11
C ASP A 177 -2.26 -14.58 8.06
N ARG A 178 -1.25 -15.22 8.65
CA ARG A 178 -1.39 -16.30 9.62
C ARG A 178 -0.50 -16.12 10.84
N LYS A 179 -0.98 -16.64 11.96
CA LYS A 179 -0.30 -16.70 13.25
C LYS A 179 -0.53 -18.08 13.85
N ASP A 180 0.55 -18.78 14.18
CA ASP A 180 0.56 -20.15 14.70
C ASP A 180 -0.27 -21.12 13.82
N GLY A 181 -0.14 -20.99 12.49
CA GLY A 181 -0.86 -21.77 11.50
C GLY A 181 -2.31 -21.34 11.25
N GLN A 182 -2.90 -20.52 12.13
CA GLN A 182 -4.27 -20.05 12.03
C GLN A 182 -4.36 -18.70 11.31
N PRO A 183 -5.49 -18.39 10.61
CA PRO A 183 -5.74 -17.05 10.09
C PRO A 183 -5.69 -16.00 11.21
N LEU A 184 -5.26 -14.78 10.87
CA LEU A 184 -5.30 -13.66 11.81
C LEU A 184 -6.73 -13.37 12.28
N THR A 185 -6.85 -12.93 13.54
CA THR A 185 -8.14 -12.50 14.09
C THR A 185 -8.66 -11.25 13.39
N ALA A 186 -9.97 -10.99 13.47
CA ALA A 186 -10.60 -9.81 12.86
C ALA A 186 -10.01 -8.46 13.33
N GLY A 187 -9.38 -8.40 14.50
CA GLY A 187 -8.67 -7.20 14.95
C GLY A 187 -7.26 -7.07 14.39
N GLU A 188 -6.64 -8.15 13.92
CA GLU A 188 -5.25 -8.17 13.43
C GLU A 188 -5.14 -8.15 11.90
N GLY A 189 -5.99 -8.90 11.19
CA GLY A 189 -5.93 -9.10 9.74
C GLY A 189 -7.12 -8.54 8.94
N PRO A 190 -7.01 -8.48 7.60
CA PRO A 190 -6.54 -9.63 6.84
C PRO A 190 -5.02 -9.76 6.76
N LEU A 191 -4.29 -8.64 6.83
CA LEU A 191 -2.84 -8.60 6.81
C LEU A 191 -2.29 -7.80 7.99
N ARG A 192 -1.10 -8.19 8.47
CA ARG A 192 -0.36 -7.52 9.54
C ARG A 192 1.13 -7.45 9.24
N VAL A 193 1.75 -6.30 9.47
CA VAL A 193 3.22 -6.19 9.45
C VAL A 193 3.80 -6.82 10.72
N VAL A 194 4.80 -7.66 10.54
CA VAL A 194 5.63 -8.22 11.61
C VAL A 194 7.08 -7.95 11.28
N VAL A 195 7.78 -7.31 12.22
CA VAL A 195 9.19 -6.93 12.07
C VAL A 195 9.99 -7.60 13.18
N PRO A 196 10.70 -8.71 12.89
CA PRO A 196 11.59 -9.34 13.85
C PRO A 196 12.66 -8.37 14.38
N GLY A 197 13.09 -8.61 15.61
CA GLY A 197 14.13 -7.81 16.27
C GLY A 197 13.69 -6.45 16.83
N GLU A 198 12.43 -6.03 16.63
CA GLU A 198 11.93 -4.82 17.31
C GLU A 198 11.65 -5.09 18.80
N LYS A 199 12.35 -4.36 19.69
CA LYS A 199 12.10 -4.44 21.14
C LYS A 199 10.68 -4.02 21.53
N ARG A 200 10.10 -3.07 20.78
CA ARG A 200 8.71 -2.63 20.90
C ARG A 200 8.09 -2.65 19.52
N PRO A 201 6.95 -3.35 19.32
CA PRO A 201 6.35 -3.53 18.00
C PRO A 201 5.55 -2.30 17.57
N ALA A 202 6.20 -1.13 17.54
CA ALA A 202 5.55 0.13 17.17
C ALA A 202 5.17 0.15 15.70
N ARG A 203 5.98 -0.47 14.83
CA ARG A 203 5.74 -0.52 13.38
C ARG A 203 5.00 -1.80 12.93
N TRP A 204 4.45 -2.57 13.86
CA TRP A 204 3.69 -3.80 13.55
C TRP A 204 2.24 -3.45 13.26
N VAL A 205 2.04 -2.86 12.08
CA VAL A 205 0.75 -2.38 11.58
C VAL A 205 -0.24 -3.53 11.45
N ARG A 206 -1.41 -3.38 12.06
CA ARG A 206 -2.55 -4.33 11.93
C ARG A 206 -3.48 -3.85 10.82
N GLN A 207 -4.34 -4.72 10.31
CA GLN A 207 -5.35 -4.35 9.31
C GLN A 207 -4.75 -3.69 8.07
N VAL A 208 -3.59 -4.17 7.60
CA VAL A 208 -2.92 -3.59 6.43
C VAL A 208 -3.82 -3.76 5.21
N LYS A 209 -4.08 -2.64 4.52
CA LYS A 209 -4.92 -2.62 3.29
C LYS A 209 -4.16 -2.12 2.07
N ALA A 210 -3.05 -1.43 2.30
CA ALA A 210 -2.40 -0.64 1.27
C ALA A 210 -0.92 -0.45 1.55
N ILE A 211 -0.16 -0.38 0.45
CA ILE A 211 1.25 -0.02 0.45
C ILE A 211 1.49 1.02 -0.65
N TRP A 212 2.15 2.11 -0.29
CA TRP A 212 2.61 3.13 -1.22
C TRP A 212 4.13 3.23 -1.23
N ILE A 213 4.70 3.37 -2.43
CA ILE A 213 6.14 3.51 -2.62
C ILE A 213 6.46 4.93 -3.05
N GLY A 214 7.36 5.59 -2.32
CA GLY A 214 7.79 6.95 -2.52
C GLY A 214 9.30 7.10 -2.72
N ARG A 215 9.68 8.26 -3.26
CA ARG A 215 11.06 8.76 -3.28
C ARG A 215 11.05 10.23 -2.84
N PRO A 216 12.10 10.70 -2.15
CA PRO A 216 12.25 12.09 -1.76
C PRO A 216 12.41 13.01 -2.98
#